data_AF-A0A2W6T081-F1
#
_entry.id   AF-A0A2W6T081-F1
#
_cell.length_a   1.000
_cell.length_b   1.000
_cell.length_c   1.000
_cell.angle_alpha   90.00
_cell.angle_beta   90.00
_cell.angle_gamma   90.00
#
_symmetry.space_group_name_H-M   'P 1'
#
loop_
_entity.id
_entity.type
_entity.pdbx_description
1 polymer ?
#
loop_
_entity_poly.entity_id
_entity_poly.type
_entity_poly.pdbx_seq_one_letter_code
_entity_poly.pdbx_strand_id
1 'polypeptide(L)'
;MKSLISEFSYGFALTHEFVLALGNLTAAPIFPSLIEEGRAGGGYDVKLEAPGIPLFLQFKRSDCLSRRSAREIQSGAPLTTPFYRIEITAKSDSAQHQMLIELDAAPNLVFYAAPMFHRKEEFDAAFTGGRVRQRSFFVRPRTIGAFSDNGPHYLSFDGSTCVIMSEPKIIEALGAAELAALLRTRLEDDQRPLRETVDEAVREAEAARARSRERLRGRDQLSAAIDVGAALELPEQAEAVPAIEDFRARQDAAQAAALPPKEPDDPNAAALRRLADIGLREFNAQLYIVQDHEDD
;
A
#
# COMPACT_ATOMS: atom_id res chain seq x y z
N MET A 1 -11.74 18.53 9.83
CA MET A 1 -12.95 17.81 9.38
C MET A 1 -12.51 16.42 9.00
N LYS A 2 -13.16 15.39 9.56
CA LYS A 2 -12.80 14.00 9.27
C LYS A 2 -13.19 13.63 7.84
N SER A 3 -12.42 12.74 7.21
CA SER A 3 -12.78 12.18 5.91
C SER A 3 -14.09 11.40 5.96
N LEU A 4 -14.98 11.62 5.00
CA LEU A 4 -16.20 10.83 4.79
C LEU A 4 -15.98 9.65 3.83
N ILE A 5 -14.74 9.42 3.41
CA ILE A 5 -14.35 8.40 2.43
C ILE A 5 -13.59 7.31 3.18
N SER A 6 -13.90 6.05 2.89
CA SER A 6 -13.16 4.91 3.46
C SER A 6 -11.80 4.75 2.78
N GLU A 7 -10.81 4.18 3.48
CA GLU A 7 -9.51 3.85 2.88
C GLU A 7 -9.68 2.88 1.71
N PHE A 8 -10.62 1.95 1.83
CA PHE A 8 -10.95 0.99 0.77
C PHE A 8 -11.47 1.68 -0.50
N SER A 9 -12.45 2.59 -0.39
CA SER A 9 -13.01 3.28 -1.56
C SER A 9 -11.96 4.15 -2.25
N TYR A 10 -11.11 4.83 -1.48
CA TYR A 10 -10.00 5.60 -2.01
C TYR A 10 -8.97 4.68 -2.70
N GLY A 11 -8.55 3.60 -2.03
CA GLY A 11 -7.60 2.63 -2.56
C GLY A 11 -8.08 2.00 -3.87
N PHE A 12 -9.36 1.63 -3.95
CA PHE A 12 -9.98 1.16 -5.19
C PHE A 12 -9.89 2.19 -6.32
N ALA A 13 -10.31 3.43 -6.06
CA ALA A 13 -10.33 4.49 -7.06
C ALA A 13 -8.93 4.85 -7.57
N LEU A 14 -7.96 4.95 -6.64
CA LEU A 14 -6.57 5.21 -6.98
C LEU A 14 -5.96 4.03 -7.76
N THR A 15 -6.26 2.79 -7.37
CA THR A 15 -5.85 1.59 -8.11
C THR A 15 -6.38 1.60 -9.54
N HIS A 16 -7.67 1.87 -9.70
CA HIS A 16 -8.32 1.96 -11.00
C HIS A 16 -7.63 2.99 -11.89
N GLU A 17 -7.31 4.16 -11.35
CA GLU A 17 -6.57 5.18 -12.10
C GLU A 17 -5.11 4.81 -12.37
N PHE A 18 -4.41 4.11 -11.47
CA PHE A 18 -3.08 3.61 -11.78
C PHE A 18 -3.10 2.60 -12.92
N VAL A 19 -4.08 1.69 -12.95
CA VAL A 19 -4.26 0.74 -14.05
C VAL A 19 -4.50 1.45 -15.38
N LEU A 20 -5.35 2.49 -15.40
CA LEU A 20 -5.64 3.25 -16.61
C LEU A 20 -4.50 4.18 -17.04
N ALA A 21 -3.93 4.93 -16.10
CA ALA A 21 -2.95 5.99 -16.37
C ALA A 21 -1.54 5.45 -16.59
N LEU A 22 -1.21 4.31 -15.97
CA LEU A 22 0.05 3.68 -16.27
C LEU A 22 -0.01 2.96 -17.60
N GLY A 23 -1.17 2.50 -18.12
CA GLY A 23 -1.31 1.82 -19.43
C GLY A 23 -0.50 0.51 -19.59
N ASN A 24 0.50 0.35 -18.74
CA ASN A 24 1.74 -0.40 -18.84
C ASN A 24 1.95 -1.17 -17.52
N LEU A 25 0.90 -1.28 -16.68
CA LEU A 25 0.86 -2.30 -15.64
C LEU A 25 0.70 -3.64 -16.36
N THR A 26 1.84 -4.25 -16.61
CA THR A 26 1.98 -5.56 -17.21
C THR A 26 1.35 -6.65 -16.35
N ALA A 27 1.35 -6.49 -15.02
CA ALA A 27 0.63 -7.35 -14.09
C ALA A 27 -0.46 -6.59 -13.34
N ALA A 28 -1.61 -7.24 -13.15
CA ALA A 28 -2.70 -6.70 -12.34
C ALA A 28 -2.23 -6.52 -10.88
N PRO A 29 -2.74 -5.48 -10.17
CA PRO A 29 -2.56 -5.38 -8.72
C PRO A 29 -3.03 -6.67 -8.05
N ILE A 30 -2.15 -7.30 -7.27
CA ILE A 30 -2.44 -8.61 -6.65
C ILE A 30 -3.23 -8.38 -5.37
N PHE A 31 -4.54 -8.62 -5.43
CA PHE A 31 -5.38 -8.68 -4.24
C PHE A 31 -5.38 -10.12 -3.71
N PRO A 32 -4.90 -10.40 -2.50
CA PRO A 32 -5.02 -11.74 -1.94
C PRO A 32 -6.50 -12.03 -1.66
N SER A 33 -7.07 -12.96 -2.42
CA SER A 33 -8.38 -13.54 -2.15
C SER A 33 -8.21 -15.01 -1.77
N LEU A 34 -9.01 -15.47 -0.79
CA LEU A 34 -9.07 -16.89 -0.39
C LEU A 34 -9.64 -17.81 -1.49
N ILE A 35 -10.18 -17.25 -2.58
CA ILE A 35 -10.85 -18.01 -3.65
C ILE A 35 -9.84 -18.41 -4.77
N GLU A 36 -8.64 -17.82 -4.79
CA GLU A 36 -7.61 -18.14 -5.78
C GLU A 36 -6.64 -19.25 -5.34
N GLU A 37 -6.93 -19.92 -4.21
CA GLU A 37 -6.26 -21.15 -3.76
C GLU A 37 -6.42 -22.33 -4.76
N GLY A 38 -7.23 -22.17 -5.82
CA GLY A 38 -7.52 -23.20 -6.81
C GLY A 38 -7.16 -22.91 -8.28
N ARG A 39 -6.50 -21.79 -8.64
CA ARG A 39 -6.18 -21.48 -10.06
C ARG A 39 -4.68 -21.44 -10.35
N ALA A 40 -4.21 -22.44 -11.08
CA ALA A 40 -2.91 -22.46 -11.76
C ALA A 40 -2.97 -21.64 -13.06
N GLY A 41 -1.89 -20.95 -13.41
CA GLY A 41 -1.74 -20.30 -14.73
C GLY A 41 -2.36 -18.91 -14.89
N GLY A 42 -2.46 -18.10 -13.82
CA GLY A 42 -2.66 -16.66 -14.03
C GLY A 42 -1.50 -16.14 -14.88
N GLY A 43 -1.76 -15.50 -16.02
CA GLY A 43 -0.78 -15.20 -17.08
C GLY A 43 0.35 -14.24 -16.68
N TYR A 44 1.24 -14.68 -15.79
CA TYR A 44 2.46 -14.00 -15.37
C TYR A 44 3.64 -14.29 -16.30
N ASP A 45 3.58 -15.41 -17.03
CA ASP A 45 4.73 -15.97 -17.77
C ASP A 45 5.14 -15.12 -18.99
N VAL A 46 4.32 -14.16 -19.43
CA VAL A 46 4.56 -13.39 -20.67
C VAL A 46 5.24 -12.04 -20.41
N LYS A 47 5.36 -11.55 -19.16
CA LYS A 47 5.72 -10.13 -18.93
C LYS A 47 6.88 -9.87 -17.97
N LEU A 48 7.51 -10.90 -17.44
CA LEU A 48 8.65 -10.73 -16.52
C LEU A 48 9.99 -10.47 -17.20
N GLU A 49 10.01 -10.54 -18.53
CA GLU A 49 11.19 -10.26 -19.35
C GLU A 49 11.50 -8.76 -19.46
N ALA A 50 10.52 -7.89 -19.17
CA ALA A 50 10.73 -6.45 -19.15
C ALA A 50 11.30 -5.97 -17.79
N PRO A 51 12.05 -4.85 -17.76
CA PRO A 51 12.44 -4.19 -16.51
C PRO A 51 11.22 -3.89 -15.63
N GLY A 52 11.34 -4.07 -14.32
CA GLY A 52 10.20 -3.93 -13.42
C GLY A 52 10.52 -3.48 -12.00
N ILE A 53 9.58 -2.73 -11.42
CA ILE A 53 9.67 -2.17 -10.07
C ILE A 53 8.53 -2.72 -9.20
N PRO A 54 8.85 -3.39 -8.09
CA PRO A 54 7.89 -3.65 -7.02
C PRO A 54 7.54 -2.36 -6.27
N LEU A 55 6.32 -1.89 -6.47
CA LEU A 55 5.78 -0.67 -5.83
C LEU A 55 4.70 -1.06 -4.81
N PHE A 56 4.89 -0.66 -3.56
CA PHE A 56 3.94 -0.85 -2.47
C PHE A 56 3.27 0.48 -2.11
N LEU A 57 1.93 0.49 -2.12
CA LEU A 57 1.15 1.64 -1.68
C LEU A 57 0.37 1.31 -0.41
N GLN A 58 0.61 2.07 0.66
CA GLN A 58 -0.27 2.08 1.82
C GLN A 58 -1.26 3.25 1.70
N PHE A 59 -2.54 2.93 1.53
CA PHE A 59 -3.59 3.94 1.46
C PHE A 59 -3.88 4.54 2.83
N LYS A 60 -4.12 5.85 2.84
CA LYS A 60 -4.48 6.61 4.04
C LYS A 60 -5.70 7.49 3.77
N ARG A 61 -6.44 7.79 4.84
CA ARG A 61 -7.46 8.84 4.84
C ARG A 61 -6.89 10.17 5.30
N SER A 62 -7.30 11.23 4.63
CA SER A 62 -6.90 12.60 4.97
C SER A 62 -8.00 13.37 5.70
N ASP A 63 -7.65 13.95 6.84
CA ASP A 63 -8.48 14.95 7.51
C ASP A 63 -8.19 16.34 6.91
N CYS A 64 -9.23 17.15 6.68
CA CYS A 64 -9.08 18.51 6.18
C CYS A 64 -9.06 19.53 7.31
N LEU A 65 -8.03 20.36 7.39
CA LEU A 65 -7.87 21.43 8.37
C LEU A 65 -7.93 22.79 7.67
N SER A 66 -8.93 23.59 8.06
CA SER A 66 -9.20 24.90 7.45
C SER A 66 -9.16 26.06 8.43
N ARG A 67 -8.99 25.79 9.73
CA ARG A 67 -9.04 26.81 10.78
C ARG A 67 -7.64 27.27 11.15
N ARG A 68 -7.47 28.59 11.37
CA ARG A 68 -6.21 29.18 11.87
C ARG A 68 -5.82 28.69 13.27
N SER A 69 -6.76 28.13 14.02
CA SER A 69 -6.51 27.52 15.33
C SER A 69 -5.94 26.10 15.24
N ALA A 70 -5.69 25.56 14.05
CA ALA A 70 -5.04 24.27 13.89
C ALA A 70 -3.62 24.31 14.48
N ARG A 71 -3.22 23.23 15.15
CA ARG A 71 -1.91 23.13 15.84
C ARG A 71 -0.76 23.40 14.87
N GLU A 72 -0.92 22.96 13.63
CA GLU A 72 0.04 23.12 12.55
C GLU A 72 0.30 24.60 12.26
N ILE A 73 -0.77 25.39 12.14
CA ILE A 73 -0.68 26.85 11.95
C ILE A 73 -0.09 27.53 13.19
N GLN A 74 -0.51 27.12 14.39
CA GLN A 74 0.01 27.67 15.64
C GLN A 74 1.50 27.38 15.85
N SER A 75 1.98 26.24 15.36
CA SER A 75 3.39 25.87 15.39
C SER A 75 4.25 26.57 14.32
N GLY A 76 3.64 27.40 13.46
CA GLY A 76 4.35 28.11 12.40
C GLY A 76 4.71 27.23 11.20
N ALA A 77 4.05 26.07 11.02
CA ALA A 77 4.26 25.24 9.85
C ALA A 77 3.88 26.03 8.58
N PRO A 78 4.71 26.02 7.52
CA PRO A 78 4.48 26.79 6.30
C PRO A 78 3.44 26.10 5.40
N LEU A 79 2.22 25.96 5.91
CA LEU A 79 1.09 25.34 5.23
C LEU A 79 0.02 26.36 4.89
N THR A 80 -0.54 26.24 3.68
CA THR A 80 -1.65 27.06 3.20
C THR A 80 -2.98 26.41 3.56
N THR A 81 -3.87 27.16 4.21
CA THR A 81 -5.23 26.65 4.51
C THR A 81 -6.15 26.74 3.29
N PRO A 82 -7.01 25.73 3.03
CA PRO A 82 -7.09 24.47 3.76
C PRO A 82 -5.95 23.51 3.39
N PHE A 83 -5.47 22.77 4.39
CA PHE A 83 -4.49 21.69 4.21
C PHE A 83 -5.07 20.35 4.70
N TYR A 84 -4.37 19.27 4.40
CA TYR A 84 -4.75 17.91 4.74
C TYR A 84 -3.76 17.30 5.73
N ARG A 85 -4.22 16.31 6.48
CA ARG A 85 -3.41 15.60 7.46
C ARG A 85 -3.74 14.12 7.46
N ILE A 86 -2.69 13.30 7.52
CA ILE A 86 -2.79 11.87 7.79
C ILE A 86 -2.12 11.54 9.12
N GLU A 87 -2.62 10.52 9.78
CA GLU A 87 -2.00 9.95 10.96
C GLU A 87 -1.08 8.81 10.55
N ILE A 88 0.13 8.83 11.09
CA ILE A 88 1.08 7.72 11.03
C ILE A 88 0.93 6.96 12.33
N THR A 89 0.57 5.67 12.22
CA THR A 89 0.26 4.81 13.35
C THR A 89 1.35 4.91 14.40
N ALA A 90 0.94 5.27 15.62
CA ALA A 90 1.84 5.38 16.75
C ALA A 90 2.53 4.05 17.00
N LYS A 91 3.78 4.14 17.45
CA LYS A 91 4.59 2.95 17.74
C LYS A 91 4.06 2.14 18.92
N SER A 92 3.29 2.75 19.82
CA SER A 92 2.54 2.05 20.87
C SER A 92 1.48 1.10 20.32
N ASP A 93 0.93 1.42 19.15
CA ASP A 93 -0.24 0.75 18.59
C ASP A 93 0.18 -0.24 17.50
N SER A 94 1.24 0.07 16.76
CA SER A 94 1.81 -0.84 15.77
C SER A 94 3.23 -0.47 15.37
N ALA A 95 4.04 -1.50 15.08
CA ALA A 95 5.35 -1.37 14.44
C ALA A 95 5.28 -1.04 12.95
N GLN A 96 4.09 -0.89 12.39
CA GLN A 96 3.82 -0.79 10.96
C GLN A 96 4.67 0.28 10.26
N HIS A 97 4.83 1.47 10.85
CA HIS A 97 5.65 2.51 10.21
C HIS A 97 7.12 2.10 10.09
N GLN A 98 7.68 1.52 11.16
CA GLN A 98 9.06 1.03 11.15
C GLN A 98 9.24 -0.12 10.14
N MET A 99 8.25 -0.99 10.04
CA MET A 99 8.19 -2.06 9.05
C MET A 99 8.22 -1.49 7.62
N LEU A 100 7.41 -0.47 7.33
CA LEU A 100 7.38 0.18 6.02
C LEU A 100 8.70 0.89 5.67
N ILE A 101 9.42 1.46 6.66
CA ILE A 101 10.77 2.01 6.46
C ILE A 101 11.76 0.92 6.00
N GLU A 102 11.67 -0.26 6.61
CA GLU A 102 12.53 -1.39 6.28
C GLU A 102 12.21 -1.95 4.89
N LEU A 103 10.92 -2.03 4.53
CA LEU A 103 10.47 -2.49 3.21
C LEU A 103 10.84 -1.52 2.09
N ASP A 104 10.96 -0.22 2.38
CA ASP A 104 11.33 0.84 1.41
C ASP A 104 12.81 0.81 0.99
N ALA A 105 13.36 -0.38 0.78
CA ALA A 105 14.71 -0.66 0.33
C ALA A 105 14.69 -1.18 -1.10
N ALA A 106 15.65 -0.76 -1.93
CA ALA A 106 15.79 -1.30 -3.27
C ALA A 106 15.85 -2.85 -3.24
N PRO A 107 15.18 -3.55 -4.17
CA PRO A 107 14.45 -3.00 -5.33
C PRO A 107 13.03 -2.49 -5.04
N ASN A 108 12.51 -2.67 -3.82
CA ASN A 108 11.17 -2.27 -3.43
C ASN A 108 11.05 -0.75 -3.26
N LEU A 109 9.93 -0.17 -3.73
CA LEU A 109 9.54 1.21 -3.45
C LEU A 109 8.26 1.21 -2.62
N VAL A 110 8.22 2.03 -1.56
CA VAL A 110 7.05 2.10 -0.68
C VAL A 110 6.58 3.54 -0.52
N PHE A 111 5.28 3.76 -0.62
CA PHE A 111 4.67 5.07 -0.39
C PHE A 111 3.42 4.97 0.48
N TYR A 112 3.26 5.95 1.37
CA TYR A 112 1.93 6.36 1.82
C TYR A 112 1.24 7.12 0.70
N ALA A 113 0.04 6.69 0.31
CA ALA A 113 -0.80 7.39 -0.64
C ALA A 113 -2.00 8.00 0.09
N ALA A 114 -2.18 9.32 -0.04
CA ALA A 114 -3.23 10.04 0.67
C ALA A 114 -3.94 11.06 -0.24
N PRO A 115 -5.28 11.21 -0.15
CA PRO A 115 -6.01 12.14 -1.00
C PRO A 115 -5.94 13.58 -0.50
N MET A 116 -6.02 14.54 -1.43
CA MET A 116 -6.28 15.97 -1.17
C MET A 116 -7.77 16.30 -1.37
N PHE A 117 -8.61 15.47 -0.76
CA PHE A 117 -10.05 15.63 -0.67
C PHE A 117 -10.57 14.82 0.53
N HIS A 118 -11.70 15.22 1.08
CA HIS A 118 -12.26 14.57 2.28
C HIS A 118 -13.78 14.39 2.22
N ARG A 119 -14.46 15.10 1.30
CA ARG A 119 -15.91 15.01 1.10
C ARG A 119 -16.26 14.04 -0.03
N LYS A 120 -17.44 13.45 0.06
CA LYS A 120 -17.93 12.50 -0.93
C LYS A 120 -18.05 13.13 -2.32
N GLU A 121 -18.51 14.37 -2.40
CA GLU A 121 -18.70 15.08 -3.67
C GLU A 121 -17.36 15.38 -4.35
N GLU A 122 -16.33 15.71 -3.56
CA GLU A 122 -14.98 15.91 -4.09
C GLU A 122 -14.38 14.61 -4.64
N PHE A 123 -14.61 13.50 -3.92
CA PHE A 123 -14.18 12.18 -4.33
C PHE A 123 -14.88 11.73 -5.62
N ASP A 124 -16.19 11.91 -5.71
CA ASP A 124 -16.95 11.55 -6.91
C ASP A 124 -16.51 12.37 -8.12
N ALA A 125 -16.28 13.68 -7.94
CA ALA A 125 -15.77 14.55 -8.99
C ALA A 125 -14.31 14.25 -9.39
N ALA A 126 -13.50 13.72 -8.47
CA ALA A 126 -12.15 13.24 -8.77
C ALA A 126 -12.22 11.92 -9.55
N PHE A 127 -13.00 10.95 -9.08
CA PHE A 127 -13.13 9.63 -9.67
C PHE A 127 -13.71 9.67 -11.08
N THR A 128 -14.85 10.33 -11.26
CA THR A 128 -15.51 10.47 -12.57
C THR A 128 -14.68 11.29 -13.56
N GLY A 129 -13.83 12.19 -13.05
CA GLY A 129 -12.94 13.01 -13.86
C GLY A 129 -11.56 12.39 -14.13
N GLY A 130 -11.25 11.18 -13.63
CA GLY A 130 -9.93 10.57 -13.77
C GLY A 130 -8.81 11.40 -13.11
N ARG A 131 -9.09 11.99 -11.94
CA ARG A 131 -8.22 12.92 -11.22
C ARG A 131 -7.87 12.49 -9.78
N VAL A 132 -8.21 11.29 -9.36
CA VAL A 132 -7.88 10.76 -8.02
C VAL A 132 -6.37 10.72 -7.82
N ARG A 133 -5.60 10.26 -8.81
CA ARG A 133 -4.13 10.22 -8.75
C ARG A 133 -3.54 11.63 -8.69
N GLN A 134 -3.97 12.54 -9.56
CA GLN A 134 -3.52 13.94 -9.58
C GLN A 134 -3.91 14.71 -8.31
N ARG A 135 -4.97 14.26 -7.63
CA ARG A 135 -5.41 14.78 -6.32
C ARG A 135 -4.96 13.90 -5.16
N SER A 136 -3.90 13.12 -5.33
CA SER A 136 -3.25 12.34 -4.29
C SER A 136 -1.82 12.80 -4.07
N PHE A 137 -1.32 12.49 -2.89
CA PHE A 137 0.03 12.82 -2.45
C PHE A 137 0.73 11.55 -1.97
N PHE A 138 2.01 11.44 -2.29
CA PHE A 138 2.80 10.23 -2.07
C PHE A 138 4.03 10.55 -1.23
N VAL A 139 4.18 9.86 -0.09
CA VAL A 139 5.31 10.10 0.84
C VAL A 139 6.02 8.79 1.13
N ARG A 140 7.34 8.77 0.96
CA ARG A 140 8.15 7.60 1.31
C ARG A 140 8.30 7.46 2.82
N PRO A 141 8.08 6.28 3.41
CA PRO A 141 8.35 6.03 4.83
C PRO A 141 9.78 6.39 5.24
N ARG A 142 10.79 6.11 4.40
CA ARG A 142 12.19 6.47 4.71
C ARG A 142 12.44 7.96 4.79
N THR A 143 11.75 8.77 3.99
CA THR A 143 11.87 10.24 4.04
C THR A 143 11.31 10.80 5.35
N ILE A 144 10.29 10.14 5.93
CA ILE A 144 9.76 10.47 7.25
C ILE A 144 10.80 10.15 8.34
N GLY A 145 11.39 8.96 8.26
CA GLY A 145 12.33 8.45 9.24
C GLY A 145 11.66 7.88 10.48
N ALA A 146 12.44 7.24 11.36
CA ALA A 146 11.91 6.62 12.56
C ALA A 146 11.55 7.67 13.63
N PHE A 147 10.46 7.43 14.36
CA PHE A 147 10.10 8.23 15.52
C PHE A 147 10.79 7.72 16.79
N SER A 148 11.28 8.66 17.60
CA SER A 148 11.93 8.38 18.88
C SER A 148 10.93 8.07 19.99
N ASP A 149 9.74 8.66 19.95
CA ASP A 149 8.68 8.47 20.93
C ASP A 149 7.61 7.47 20.45
N ASN A 150 6.62 7.21 21.30
CA ASN A 150 5.52 6.29 21.04
C ASN A 150 4.19 7.03 20.84
N GLY A 151 4.20 8.35 20.65
CA GLY A 151 3.01 9.15 20.46
C GLY A 151 2.44 9.04 19.05
N PRO A 152 1.25 9.63 18.81
CA PRO A 152 0.71 9.77 17.48
C PRO A 152 1.52 10.80 16.69
N HIS A 153 1.91 10.44 15.47
CA HIS A 153 2.61 11.32 14.55
C HIS A 153 1.70 11.68 13.39
N TYR A 154 1.82 12.92 12.92
CA TYR A 154 1.00 13.43 11.82
C TYR A 154 1.88 13.97 10.71
N LEU A 155 1.47 13.67 9.48
CA LEU A 155 1.94 14.34 8.28
C LEU A 155 0.86 15.30 7.81
N SER A 156 1.24 16.55 7.58
CA SER A 156 0.35 17.58 7.07
C SER A 156 0.84 18.12 5.74
N PHE A 157 -0.05 18.34 4.78
CA PHE A 157 0.31 18.75 3.42
C PHE A 157 -0.79 19.58 2.74
N ASP A 158 -0.38 20.48 1.83
CA ASP A 158 -1.28 21.40 1.11
C ASP A 158 -1.17 21.31 -0.43
N GLY A 159 -0.43 20.32 -0.93
CA GLY A 159 -0.13 20.12 -2.35
C GLY A 159 1.16 20.79 -2.82
N SER A 160 1.75 21.68 -2.02
CA SER A 160 3.06 22.29 -2.26
C SER A 160 4.08 21.89 -1.20
N THR A 161 3.64 21.74 0.05
CA THR A 161 4.48 21.50 1.21
C THR A 161 4.00 20.27 1.95
N CYS A 162 4.94 19.48 2.48
CA CYS A 162 4.67 18.37 3.40
C CYS A 162 5.47 18.56 4.69
N VAL A 163 4.83 18.40 5.84
CA VAL A 163 5.43 18.65 7.16
C VAL A 163 5.14 17.50 8.12
N ILE A 164 6.17 17.00 8.79
CA ILE A 164 6.03 16.13 9.97
C ILE A 164 5.73 17.01 11.18
N MET A 165 4.68 16.71 11.93
CA MET A 165 4.20 17.60 12.99
C MET A 165 4.68 17.29 14.40
N SER A 166 5.34 16.14 14.63
CA SER A 166 5.98 15.87 15.93
C SER A 166 7.15 16.80 16.18
N GLU A 167 7.94 17.04 15.14
CA GLU A 167 8.95 18.10 15.05
C GLU A 167 8.74 18.77 13.68
N PRO A 168 8.19 20.00 13.61
CA PRO A 168 7.88 20.68 12.34
C PRO A 168 9.07 20.67 11.38
N LYS A 169 9.06 19.69 10.48
CA LYS A 169 10.13 19.42 9.54
C LYS A 169 9.50 19.24 8.17
N ILE A 170 9.92 20.07 7.23
CA ILE A 170 9.53 19.92 5.83
C ILE A 170 10.21 18.69 5.28
N ILE A 171 9.43 17.85 4.61
CA ILE A 171 9.93 16.67 3.92
C ILE A 171 9.50 16.67 2.46
N GLU A 172 10.23 15.92 1.66
CA GLU A 172 9.86 15.68 0.28
C GLU A 172 8.62 14.78 0.22
N ALA A 173 7.73 15.14 -0.67
CA ALA A 173 6.56 14.37 -1.02
C ALA A 173 6.23 14.62 -2.49
N LEU A 174 5.67 13.60 -3.12
CA LEU A 174 5.48 13.57 -4.57
C LEU A 174 4.01 13.78 -4.90
N GLY A 175 3.75 14.59 -5.90
CA GLY A 175 2.51 14.54 -6.65
C GLY A 175 2.55 13.42 -7.68
N ALA A 176 1.47 13.36 -8.46
CA ALA A 176 1.29 12.32 -9.47
C ALA A 176 2.32 12.36 -10.60
N ALA A 177 2.78 13.55 -10.98
CA ALA A 177 3.76 13.74 -12.06
C ALA A 177 5.17 13.39 -11.59
N GLU A 178 5.52 13.81 -10.36
CA GLU A 178 6.81 13.53 -9.75
C GLU A 178 6.98 12.04 -9.46
N LEU A 179 5.93 11.36 -8.98
CA LEU A 179 5.95 9.90 -8.82
C LEU A 179 6.17 9.19 -10.16
N ALA A 180 5.48 9.61 -11.22
CA ALA A 180 5.65 9.03 -12.55
C ALA A 180 7.07 9.24 -13.09
N ALA A 181 7.65 10.42 -12.89
CA ALA A 181 9.03 10.71 -13.26
C ALA A 181 10.02 9.82 -12.48
N LEU A 182 9.84 9.67 -11.17
CA LEU A 182 10.67 8.80 -10.33
C LEU A 182 10.61 7.34 -10.81
N LEU A 183 9.41 6.83 -11.10
CA LEU A 183 9.25 5.46 -11.58
C LEU A 183 9.92 5.27 -12.95
N ARG A 184 9.81 6.25 -13.86
CA ARG A 184 10.49 6.20 -15.15
C ARG A 184 12.01 6.20 -15.00
N THR A 185 12.57 7.12 -14.23
CA THR A 185 14.02 7.15 -13.97
C THR A 185 14.49 5.84 -13.34
N ARG A 186 13.71 5.26 -12.43
CA ARG A 186 14.07 3.98 -11.80
C ARG A 186 14.03 2.79 -12.77
N LEU A 187 13.13 2.81 -13.77
CA LEU A 187 13.12 1.84 -14.87
C LEU A 187 14.32 2.06 -15.79
N GLU A 188 14.64 3.31 -16.12
CA GLU A 188 15.80 3.70 -16.93
C GLU A 188 17.12 3.23 -16.28
N ASP A 189 17.26 3.39 -14.96
CA ASP A 189 18.47 3.06 -14.17
C ASP A 189 18.73 1.55 -14.01
N ASP A 190 17.70 0.70 -14.03
CA ASP A 190 17.81 -0.74 -13.79
C ASP A 190 17.01 -1.53 -14.83
N GLN A 191 17.70 -1.82 -15.94
CA GLN A 191 17.15 -2.52 -17.09
C GLN A 191 17.08 -4.04 -16.90
N ARG A 192 17.36 -4.55 -15.69
CA ARG A 192 17.27 -6.00 -15.44
C ARG A 192 15.80 -6.45 -15.52
N PRO A 193 15.50 -7.54 -16.23
CA PRO A 193 14.17 -8.13 -16.25
C PRO A 193 13.63 -8.38 -14.85
N LEU A 194 12.32 -8.21 -14.65
CA LEU A 194 11.69 -8.45 -13.35
C LEU A 194 11.93 -9.87 -12.83
N ARG A 195 11.99 -10.89 -13.70
CA ARG A 195 12.32 -12.27 -13.27
C ARG A 195 13.70 -12.38 -12.59
N GLU A 196 14.62 -11.48 -12.88
CA GLU A 196 15.97 -11.49 -12.28
C GLU A 196 16.01 -10.72 -10.96
N THR A 197 15.06 -9.81 -10.73
CA THR A 197 15.02 -8.93 -9.54
C THR A 197 13.93 -9.32 -8.55
N VAL A 198 12.94 -10.12 -8.93
CA VAL A 198 11.81 -10.48 -8.06
C VAL A 198 12.26 -11.30 -6.84
N ASP A 199 13.20 -12.22 -7.00
CA ASP A 199 13.76 -12.98 -5.87
C ASP A 199 14.58 -12.07 -4.94
N GLU A 200 15.26 -11.08 -5.49
CA GLU A 200 15.94 -10.04 -4.70
C GLU A 200 14.92 -9.22 -3.90
N ALA A 201 13.82 -8.82 -4.53
CA ALA A 201 12.71 -8.11 -3.89
C ALA A 201 12.08 -8.90 -2.75
N VAL A 202 11.84 -10.20 -2.96
CA VAL A 202 11.32 -11.13 -1.94
C VAL A 202 12.31 -11.26 -0.79
N ARG A 203 13.59 -11.53 -1.08
CA ARG A 203 14.62 -11.64 -0.03
C ARG A 203 14.71 -10.36 0.78
N GLU A 204 14.68 -9.20 0.15
CA GLU A 204 14.75 -7.92 0.86
C GLU A 204 13.48 -7.68 1.69
N ALA A 205 12.30 -8.03 1.19
CA ALA A 205 11.05 -7.91 1.94
C ALA A 205 11.02 -8.87 3.16
N GLU A 206 11.55 -10.09 3.02
CA GLU A 206 11.71 -11.04 4.12
C GLU A 206 12.77 -10.58 5.13
N ALA A 207 13.89 -10.02 4.66
CA ALA A 207 14.91 -9.44 5.52
C ALA A 207 14.35 -8.23 6.29
N ALA A 208 13.59 -7.34 5.64
CA ALA A 208 12.88 -6.24 6.27
C ALA A 208 11.92 -6.71 7.37
N ARG A 209 11.17 -7.79 7.11
CA ARG A 209 10.31 -8.45 8.10
C ARG A 209 11.13 -8.99 9.27
N ALA A 210 12.25 -9.67 9.01
CA ALA A 210 13.12 -10.22 10.05
C ALA A 210 13.72 -9.13 10.94
N ARG A 211 14.29 -8.07 10.33
CA ARG A 211 14.85 -6.91 11.05
C ARG A 211 13.79 -6.22 11.91
N SER A 212 12.58 -6.08 11.38
CA SER A 212 11.46 -5.50 12.12
C SER A 212 11.07 -6.36 13.32
N ARG A 213 10.94 -7.69 13.14
CA ARG A 213 10.62 -8.64 14.22
C ARG A 213 11.71 -8.72 15.27
N GLU A 214 12.98 -8.69 14.89
CA GLU A 214 14.09 -8.69 15.83
C GLU A 214 14.10 -7.42 16.69
N ARG A 215 13.90 -6.25 16.07
CA ARG A 215 13.79 -4.99 16.82
C ARG A 215 12.57 -4.95 17.73
N LEU A 216 11.46 -5.60 17.33
CA LEU A 216 10.30 -5.75 18.19
C LEU A 216 10.59 -6.68 19.35
N ARG A 217 11.19 -7.85 19.11
CA ARG A 217 11.57 -8.80 20.16
C ARG A 217 12.58 -8.23 21.16
N GLY A 218 13.61 -7.52 20.69
CA GLY A 218 14.58 -6.84 21.55
C GLY A 218 13.96 -5.73 22.40
N ARG A 219 12.77 -5.23 22.02
CA ARG A 219 11.98 -4.24 22.75
C ARG A 219 10.94 -4.87 23.66
N ASP A 220 10.27 -5.93 23.21
CA ASP A 220 9.31 -6.70 24.01
C ASP A 220 10.01 -7.38 25.19
N GLN A 221 11.28 -7.79 25.06
CA GLN A 221 12.08 -8.26 26.20
C GLN A 221 12.34 -7.15 27.25
N LEU A 222 12.27 -5.87 26.86
CA LEU A 222 12.40 -4.73 27.76
C LEU A 222 11.04 -4.30 28.35
N SER A 223 9.92 -4.54 27.64
CA SER A 223 8.56 -4.21 28.10
C SER A 223 7.84 -5.36 28.82
N ALA A 224 8.20 -6.62 28.59
CA ALA A 224 7.61 -7.81 29.22
C ALA A 224 7.96 -7.98 30.71
N ALA A 225 8.71 -7.04 31.30
CA ALA A 225 8.83 -6.92 32.75
C ALA A 225 7.62 -6.23 33.39
N ILE A 226 6.65 -5.75 32.60
CA ILE A 226 5.46 -5.03 33.08
C ILE A 226 4.22 -5.57 32.33
N ASP A 227 3.39 -6.26 33.09
CA ASP A 227 2.00 -6.71 32.82
C ASP A 227 1.70 -7.99 32.00
N VAL A 228 0.83 -8.80 32.62
CA VAL A 228 0.32 -10.13 32.22
C VAL A 228 -1.21 -10.09 32.19
N GLY A 229 -1.82 -10.72 31.18
CA GLY A 229 -3.21 -11.21 31.17
C GLY A 229 -4.09 -10.57 30.09
N ALA A 230 -5.09 -11.21 29.48
CA ALA A 230 -5.57 -12.60 29.46
C ALA A 230 -6.42 -12.76 28.17
N ALA A 231 -6.49 -13.97 27.62
CA ALA A 231 -7.23 -14.30 26.39
C ALA A 231 -8.74 -14.53 26.66
N LEU A 232 -9.58 -14.12 25.71
CA LEU A 232 -11.01 -14.46 25.66
C LEU A 232 -11.32 -15.22 24.36
N GLU A 233 -11.86 -16.42 24.52
CA GLU A 233 -12.37 -17.27 23.44
C GLU A 233 -13.76 -16.80 23.00
N LEU A 234 -14.01 -16.83 21.68
CA LEU A 234 -15.32 -16.57 21.08
C LEU A 234 -15.97 -17.90 20.66
N PRO A 235 -17.31 -18.07 20.82
CA PRO A 235 -17.98 -19.29 20.41
C PRO A 235 -18.23 -19.34 18.90
N GLU A 236 -17.86 -20.47 18.29
CA GLU A 236 -18.45 -21.01 17.06
C GLU A 236 -19.96 -21.17 17.26
N GLN A 237 -20.79 -20.70 16.33
CA GLN A 237 -21.87 -21.45 15.63
C GLN A 237 -22.53 -20.49 14.61
N ALA A 238 -22.37 -20.76 13.30
CA ALA A 238 -23.20 -20.17 12.27
C ALA A 238 -23.69 -21.30 11.36
N GLU A 239 -24.99 -21.63 11.49
CA GLU A 239 -25.66 -22.63 10.66
C GLU A 239 -25.68 -22.19 9.20
N ALA A 240 -25.38 -23.13 8.29
CA ALA A 240 -25.39 -22.91 6.86
C ALA A 240 -26.82 -22.65 6.36
N VAL A 241 -27.02 -21.52 5.68
CA VAL A 241 -28.29 -21.19 5.01
C VAL A 241 -28.32 -21.89 3.64
N PRO A 242 -29.27 -22.80 3.36
CA PRO A 242 -29.29 -23.66 2.17
C PRO A 242 -29.22 -22.92 0.82
N ALA A 243 -29.67 -21.66 0.78
CA ALA A 243 -29.65 -20.83 -0.42
C ALA A 243 -28.25 -20.40 -0.88
N ILE A 244 -27.26 -20.40 0.03
CA ILE A 244 -25.87 -19.99 -0.27
C ILE A 244 -25.11 -21.13 -0.95
N GLU A 245 -25.36 -22.38 -0.55
CA GLU A 245 -24.73 -23.55 -1.16
C GLU A 245 -25.24 -23.79 -2.58
N ASP A 246 -26.53 -23.59 -2.82
CA ASP A 246 -27.13 -23.66 -4.15
C ASP A 246 -26.61 -22.57 -5.10
N PHE A 247 -26.30 -21.38 -4.58
CA PHE A 247 -25.67 -20.30 -5.36
C PHE A 247 -24.21 -20.63 -5.68
N ARG A 248 -23.46 -21.16 -4.71
CA ARG A 248 -22.06 -21.60 -4.89
C ARG A 248 -21.96 -22.72 -5.93
N ALA A 249 -22.81 -23.74 -5.85
CA ALA A 249 -22.82 -24.84 -6.80
C ALA A 249 -23.08 -24.38 -8.26
N ARG A 250 -23.92 -23.35 -8.46
CA ARG A 250 -24.17 -22.77 -9.80
C ARG A 250 -22.97 -21.95 -10.31
N GLN A 251 -22.30 -21.22 -9.42
CA GLN A 251 -21.07 -20.48 -9.75
C GLN A 251 -19.92 -21.43 -10.10
N ASP A 252 -19.76 -22.51 -9.33
CA ASP A 252 -18.70 -23.51 -9.53
C ASP A 252 -18.91 -24.28 -10.83
N ALA A 253 -20.15 -24.65 -11.15
CA ALA A 253 -20.50 -25.29 -12.42
C ALA A 253 -20.24 -24.37 -13.65
N ALA A 254 -20.49 -23.06 -13.51
CA ALA A 254 -20.19 -22.08 -14.55
C ALA A 254 -18.69 -21.83 -14.72
N GLN A 255 -17.89 -21.87 -13.64
CA GLN A 255 -16.43 -21.76 -13.70
C GLN A 255 -15.76 -23.01 -14.27
N ALA A 256 -16.23 -24.21 -13.93
CA ALA A 256 -15.65 -25.47 -14.40
C ALA A 256 -15.76 -25.63 -15.93
N ALA A 257 -16.80 -25.05 -16.54
CA ALA A 257 -17.00 -25.07 -17.98
C ALA A 257 -16.08 -24.09 -18.76
N ALA A 258 -15.36 -23.19 -18.07
CA ALA A 258 -14.61 -22.09 -18.69
C ALA A 258 -13.09 -22.11 -18.45
N LEU A 259 -12.56 -23.11 -17.73
CA LEU A 259 -11.14 -23.13 -17.36
C LEU A 259 -10.29 -23.98 -18.34
N PRO A 260 -9.21 -23.42 -18.92
CA PRO A 260 -8.23 -24.18 -19.67
C PRO A 260 -7.46 -25.17 -18.77
N PRO A 261 -6.80 -26.19 -19.34
CA PRO A 261 -6.07 -27.20 -18.58
C PRO A 261 -4.95 -26.61 -17.71
N LYS A 262 -4.68 -27.26 -16.58
CA LYS A 262 -3.67 -26.90 -15.58
C LYS A 262 -2.26 -26.96 -16.18
N GLU A 263 -1.69 -25.80 -16.49
CA GLU A 263 -0.26 -25.64 -16.83
C GLU A 263 0.63 -25.73 -15.57
N PRO A 264 1.92 -26.09 -15.71
CA PRO A 264 2.86 -26.21 -14.60
C PRO A 264 3.03 -24.88 -13.82
N ASP A 265 3.36 -24.98 -12.53
CA ASP A 265 3.54 -23.82 -11.64
C ASP A 265 4.76 -22.98 -12.07
N ASP A 266 4.53 -21.75 -12.54
CA ASP A 266 5.58 -20.77 -12.82
C ASP A 266 6.22 -20.27 -11.50
N PRO A 267 7.53 -20.49 -11.28
CA PRO A 267 8.22 -20.06 -10.05
C PRO A 267 8.19 -18.54 -9.85
N ASN A 268 8.13 -17.75 -10.92
CA ASN A 268 8.08 -16.30 -10.79
C ASN A 268 6.71 -15.80 -10.34
N ALA A 269 5.62 -16.44 -10.80
CA ALA A 269 4.28 -16.20 -10.28
C ALA A 269 4.21 -16.48 -8.77
N ALA A 270 4.91 -17.52 -8.29
CA ALA A 270 5.01 -17.80 -6.85
C ALA A 270 5.78 -16.69 -6.09
N ALA A 271 6.88 -16.18 -6.65
CA ALA A 271 7.65 -15.10 -6.05
C ALA A 271 6.84 -13.78 -5.94
N LEU A 272 6.12 -13.39 -7.00
CA LEU A 272 5.24 -12.22 -6.99
C LEU A 272 4.09 -12.34 -5.98
N ARG A 273 3.46 -13.51 -5.91
CA ARG A 273 2.43 -13.80 -4.90
C ARG A 273 2.99 -13.69 -3.49
N ARG A 274 4.17 -14.25 -3.25
CA ARG A 274 4.85 -14.16 -1.97
C ARG A 274 5.12 -12.72 -1.58
N LEU A 275 5.59 -11.90 -2.52
CA LEU A 275 5.84 -10.48 -2.32
C LEU A 275 4.55 -9.71 -1.99
N ALA A 276 3.46 -10.01 -2.70
CA ALA A 276 2.14 -9.42 -2.43
C ALA A 276 1.60 -9.81 -1.05
N ASP A 277 1.72 -11.08 -0.65
CA ASP A 277 1.32 -11.57 0.66
C ASP A 277 2.09 -10.89 1.78
N ILE A 278 3.40 -10.73 1.61
CA ILE A 278 4.26 -10.00 2.55
C ILE A 278 3.72 -8.57 2.69
N GLY A 279 3.54 -7.85 1.57
CA GLY A 279 3.02 -6.49 1.52
C GLY A 279 1.68 -6.32 2.24
N LEU A 280 0.68 -7.14 1.90
CA LEU A 280 -0.65 -6.96 2.46
C LEU A 280 -0.72 -7.42 3.92
N ARG A 281 -0.29 -8.65 4.23
CA ARG A 281 -0.52 -9.24 5.55
C ARG A 281 0.32 -8.59 6.64
N GLU A 282 1.55 -8.21 6.32
CA GLU A 282 2.49 -7.69 7.33
C GLU A 282 2.53 -6.16 7.32
N PHE A 283 2.34 -5.52 6.16
CA PHE A 283 2.49 -4.06 6.04
C PHE A 283 1.18 -3.33 5.76
N ASN A 284 0.06 -4.02 5.46
CA ASN A 284 -1.17 -3.42 4.95
C ASN A 284 -0.88 -2.46 3.78
N ALA A 285 -0.06 -2.93 2.85
CA ALA A 285 0.34 -2.21 1.64
C ALA A 285 0.05 -3.06 0.40
N GLN A 286 -0.53 -2.42 -0.61
CA GLN A 286 -0.89 -3.07 -1.86
C GLN A 286 0.30 -3.09 -2.81
N LEU A 287 0.65 -4.27 -3.35
CA LEU A 287 1.71 -4.43 -4.35
C LEU A 287 1.20 -4.11 -5.75
N TYR A 288 2.03 -3.38 -6.50
CA TYR A 288 1.96 -3.09 -7.92
C TYR A 288 3.28 -3.46 -8.56
N ILE A 289 3.21 -3.93 -9.81
CA ILE A 289 4.38 -4.17 -10.64
C ILE A 289 4.37 -3.15 -11.78
N VAL A 290 5.33 -2.24 -11.76
CA VAL A 290 5.48 -1.20 -12.79
C VAL A 290 6.57 -1.67 -13.75
N GLN A 291 6.27 -1.82 -15.04
CA GLN A 291 7.24 -2.20 -16.07
C GLN A 291 7.18 -1.25 -17.25
N ASP A 292 8.28 -1.19 -18.00
CA ASP A 292 8.31 -0.52 -19.29
C ASP A 292 7.84 -1.50 -20.38
N HIS A 293 7.10 -1.02 -21.38
CA HIS A 293 6.73 -1.80 -22.55
C HIS A 293 6.98 -0.94 -23.78
N GLU A 294 7.75 -1.45 -24.76
CA GLU A 294 7.81 -0.85 -26.08
C GLU A 294 6.47 -1.12 -26.78
N ASP A 295 5.70 -0.08 -27.09
CA ASP A 295 4.54 -0.20 -27.98
C ASP A 295 5.05 -0.60 -29.37
N ASP A 296 4.89 -1.87 -29.76
CA ASP A 296 5.05 -2.36 -31.14
C ASP A 296 3.84 -1.93 -32.02
#